data_AF-A0A353YC05-F1
#
_entry.id   AF-A0A353YC05-F1
#
_cell.length_a   1.000
_cell.length_b   1.000
_cell.length_c   1.000
_cell.angle_alpha   90.00
_cell.angle_beta   90.00
_cell.angle_gamma   90.00
#
_symmetry.space_group_name_H-M   'P 1'
#
loop_
_entity.id
_entity.type
_entity.pdbx_description
1 polymer ?
#
loop_
_entity_poly.entity_id
_entity_poly.type
_entity_poly.pdbx_seq_one_letter_code
_entity_poly.pdbx_strand_id
1 'polypeptide(L)'
;MADGGPSRKSAARSSGLRLEADVVRHGAAWRQAGVTAAMLERAARAAFTAAPPARQGTYAVTIVLTDDEEMRALNRTWRGKDAPTNVLSFPASDAVSEAGLIGDVVLAYETTHKEARDERLVLADHVSHLVVHGVLHLLGFDHEKDEEAEQMEDLERTALASLGIADPYAEREARAAEVSP
;
A
#
# COMPACT_ATOMS: atom_id res chain seq x y z
N MET A 1 -54.45 -18.96 1.57
CA MET A 1 -54.00 -17.66 2.11
C MET A 1 -52.52 -17.83 2.49
N ALA A 2 -51.64 -17.14 1.74
CA ALA A 2 -50.17 -16.88 1.88
C ALA A 2 -49.33 -17.83 2.78
N ASP A 3 -48.32 -18.58 2.34
CA ASP A 3 -47.08 -18.30 1.57
C ASP A 3 -46.12 -17.22 2.14
N GLY A 4 -44.86 -17.62 2.32
CA GLY A 4 -43.69 -16.78 2.08
C GLY A 4 -43.19 -15.79 3.14
N GLY A 5 -42.18 -16.20 3.90
CA GLY A 5 -40.89 -15.50 3.81
C GLY A 5 -40.39 -14.64 5.00
N PRO A 6 -39.07 -14.35 5.02
CA PRO A 6 -38.23 -14.42 6.22
C PRO A 6 -37.56 -13.06 6.57
N SER A 7 -36.82 -12.99 7.68
CA SER A 7 -35.38 -12.59 7.66
C SER A 7 -34.84 -12.11 9.00
N ARG A 8 -33.92 -12.93 9.52
CA ARG A 8 -32.55 -12.57 9.90
C ARG A 8 -32.29 -11.09 10.23
N LYS A 9 -32.18 -10.77 11.52
CA LYS A 9 -31.19 -9.79 11.97
C LYS A 9 -29.83 -10.48 12.03
N SER A 10 -29.17 -10.59 10.87
CA SER A 10 -27.74 -10.91 10.84
C SER A 10 -27.00 -9.61 11.10
N ALA A 11 -26.65 -9.35 12.36
CA ALA A 11 -25.56 -8.43 12.67
C ALA A 11 -24.33 -8.92 11.89
N ALA A 12 -23.74 -8.05 11.07
CA ALA A 12 -22.50 -8.35 10.37
C ALA A 12 -21.48 -8.85 11.40
N ARG A 13 -21.11 -10.14 11.29
CA ARG A 13 -20.01 -10.68 12.07
C ARG A 13 -18.79 -9.88 11.65
N SER A 14 -18.18 -9.14 12.57
CA SER A 14 -16.87 -8.54 12.37
C SER A 14 -15.97 -9.61 11.75
N SER A 15 -15.43 -9.35 10.56
CA SER A 15 -14.49 -10.26 9.92
C SER A 15 -13.40 -10.62 10.94
N GLY A 16 -13.03 -11.89 11.04
CA GLY A 16 -11.93 -12.35 11.90
C GLY A 16 -10.56 -11.86 11.41
N LEU A 17 -10.52 -10.84 10.55
CA LEU A 17 -9.36 -10.27 9.90
C LEU A 17 -9.13 -8.89 10.48
N ARG A 18 -7.94 -8.68 11.05
CA ARG A 18 -7.49 -7.37 11.52
C ARG A 18 -6.08 -7.09 11.01
N LEU A 19 -5.82 -5.85 10.66
CA LEU A 19 -4.46 -5.35 10.42
C LEU A 19 -4.12 -4.33 11.51
N GLU A 20 -3.01 -4.53 12.17
CA GLU A 20 -2.30 -3.58 13.02
C GLU A 20 -1.18 -2.94 12.19
N ALA A 21 -1.01 -1.63 12.30
CA ALA A 21 -0.04 -0.90 11.51
C ALA A 21 0.71 0.06 12.43
N ASP A 22 2.02 -0.13 12.51
CA ASP A 22 2.92 0.74 13.27
C ASP A 22 3.64 1.71 12.34
N VAL A 23 3.84 2.95 12.78
CA VAL A 23 4.52 3.99 12.00
C VAL A 23 5.78 4.45 12.71
N VAL A 24 6.93 4.18 12.10
CA VAL A 24 8.25 4.60 12.57
C VAL A 24 8.75 5.77 11.72
N ARG A 25 9.34 6.79 12.34
CA ARG A 25 9.87 7.97 11.64
C ARG A 25 11.32 8.22 12.02
N HIS A 26 12.23 8.12 11.07
CA HIS A 26 13.65 8.42 11.26
C HIS A 26 13.99 9.88 10.87
N GLY A 27 13.31 10.42 9.84
CA GLY A 27 13.58 11.77 9.32
C GLY A 27 12.70 12.89 9.91
N ALA A 28 13.30 14.06 10.17
CA ALA A 28 12.56 15.26 10.61
C ALA A 28 11.68 15.87 9.50
N ALA A 29 12.05 15.68 8.23
CA ALA A 29 11.33 16.23 7.08
C ALA A 29 9.87 15.73 7.00
N TRP A 30 9.64 14.47 7.34
CA TRP A 30 8.30 13.87 7.41
C TRP A 30 7.35 14.58 8.40
N ARG A 31 7.87 15.27 9.42
CA ARG A 31 7.04 15.96 10.42
C ARG A 31 6.31 17.17 9.84
N GLN A 32 6.87 17.77 8.79
CA GLN A 32 6.32 18.97 8.14
C GLN A 32 5.61 18.64 6.82
N ALA A 33 5.62 17.37 6.41
CA ALA A 33 5.12 16.90 5.12
C ALA A 33 3.58 16.77 5.04
N GLY A 34 2.85 17.01 6.13
CA GLY A 34 1.41 16.77 6.20
C GLY A 34 1.01 15.28 6.17
N VAL A 35 1.99 14.37 6.31
CA VAL A 35 1.78 12.91 6.32
C VAL A 35 1.61 12.41 7.75
N THR A 36 0.36 12.11 8.12
CA THR A 36 0.02 11.66 9.49
C THR A 36 0.05 10.13 9.61
N ALA A 37 0.24 9.62 10.83
CA ALA A 37 0.20 8.16 11.07
C ALA A 37 -1.17 7.58 10.69
N ALA A 38 -2.27 8.27 11.05
CA ALA A 38 -3.62 7.85 10.72
C ALA A 38 -3.87 7.71 9.21
N MET A 39 -3.24 8.52 8.37
CA MET A 39 -3.34 8.38 6.91
C MET A 39 -2.64 7.11 6.43
N LEU A 40 -1.42 6.86 6.91
CA LEU A 40 -0.63 5.68 6.55
C LEU A 40 -1.32 4.39 7.02
N GLU A 41 -1.85 4.38 8.24
CA GLU A 41 -2.61 3.26 8.77
C GLU A 41 -3.91 3.01 7.98
N ARG A 42 -4.60 4.08 7.53
CA ARG A 42 -5.78 3.94 6.66
C ARG A 42 -5.39 3.37 5.30
N ALA A 43 -4.29 3.83 4.71
CA ALA A 43 -3.78 3.32 3.45
C ALA A 43 -3.44 1.82 3.53
N ALA A 44 -2.70 1.41 4.57
CA ALA A 44 -2.39 0.00 4.80
C ALA A 44 -3.65 -0.86 5.00
N ARG A 45 -4.63 -0.37 5.78
CA ARG A 45 -5.92 -1.08 5.98
C ARG A 45 -6.74 -1.15 4.69
N ALA A 46 -6.69 -0.13 3.84
CA ALA A 46 -7.37 -0.14 2.54
C ALA A 46 -6.79 -1.21 1.62
N ALA A 47 -5.47 -1.30 1.51
CA ALA A 47 -4.80 -2.36 0.75
C ALA A 47 -5.15 -3.76 1.28
N PHE A 48 -5.07 -3.95 2.60
CA PHE A 48 -5.42 -5.21 3.24
C PHE A 48 -6.90 -5.59 3.08
N THR A 49 -7.79 -4.60 2.97
CA THR A 49 -9.22 -4.84 2.71
C THR A 49 -9.50 -5.16 1.25
N ALA A 50 -8.75 -4.55 0.32
CA ALA A 50 -8.83 -4.85 -1.11
C ALA A 50 -8.31 -6.27 -1.41
N ALA A 51 -7.26 -6.71 -0.71
CA ALA A 51 -6.63 -8.01 -0.86
C ALA A 51 -6.61 -8.81 0.47
N PRO A 52 -7.77 -9.23 1.00
CA PRO A 52 -7.81 -9.89 2.30
C PRO A 52 -7.15 -11.28 2.24
N PRO A 53 -6.30 -11.63 3.21
CA PRO A 53 -5.68 -12.95 3.25
C PRO A 53 -6.71 -14.04 3.55
N ALA A 54 -6.45 -15.26 3.06
CA ALA A 54 -7.37 -16.39 3.22
C ALA A 54 -7.52 -16.84 4.69
N ARG A 55 -6.44 -16.69 5.48
CA ARG A 55 -6.43 -17.11 6.89
C ARG A 55 -6.98 -16.00 7.78
N GLN A 56 -7.94 -16.33 8.63
CA GLN A 56 -8.39 -15.39 9.67
C GLN A 56 -7.27 -15.17 10.69
N GLY A 57 -7.19 -13.95 11.23
CA GLY A 57 -6.15 -13.60 12.18
C GLY A 57 -5.97 -12.09 12.32
N THR A 58 -5.08 -11.75 13.25
CA THR A 58 -4.50 -10.41 13.33
C THR A 58 -3.19 -10.43 12.57
N TYR A 59 -3.00 -9.43 11.73
CA TYR A 59 -1.81 -9.21 10.93
C TYR A 59 -1.16 -7.90 11.34
N ALA A 60 0.14 -7.76 11.15
CA ALA A 60 0.89 -6.55 11.51
C ALA A 60 1.81 -6.10 10.37
N VAL A 61 1.90 -4.79 10.16
CA VAL A 61 2.84 -4.16 9.21
C VAL A 61 3.53 -2.97 9.86
N THR A 62 4.82 -2.77 9.56
CA THR A 62 5.52 -1.54 9.93
C THR A 62 5.66 -0.64 8.72
N ILE A 63 5.37 0.65 8.88
CA ILE A 63 5.61 1.69 7.88
C ILE A 63 6.74 2.57 8.39
N VAL A 64 7.87 2.54 7.72
CA VAL A 64 9.09 3.26 8.09
C VAL A 64 9.26 4.46 7.16
N LEU A 65 9.24 5.65 7.73
CA LEU A 65 9.50 6.90 7.02
C LEU A 65 10.96 7.33 7.24
N THR A 66 11.76 7.28 6.18
CA THR A 66 13.20 7.57 6.20
C THR A 66 13.62 8.60 5.12
N ASP A 67 14.92 8.82 4.96
CA ASP A 67 15.56 9.66 3.95
C ASP A 67 16.24 8.84 2.84
N ASP A 68 16.67 9.54 1.79
CA ASP A 68 17.38 8.95 0.65
C ASP A 68 18.72 8.28 1.03
N GLU A 69 19.37 8.69 2.13
CA GLU A 69 20.65 8.11 2.55
C GLU A 69 20.44 6.69 3.08
N GLU A 70 19.52 6.51 4.03
CA GLU A 70 19.15 5.20 4.55
C GLU A 70 18.54 4.33 3.44
N MET A 71 17.66 4.90 2.62
CA MET A 71 17.06 4.20 1.49
C MET A 71 18.10 3.70 0.48
N ARG A 72 19.09 4.52 0.13
CA ARG A 72 20.18 4.12 -0.77
C ARG A 72 21.00 2.97 -0.18
N ALA A 73 21.25 2.99 1.13
CA ALA A 73 21.94 1.90 1.82
C ALA A 73 21.11 0.60 1.76
N LEU A 74 19.80 0.67 2.01
CA LEU A 74 18.88 -0.45 1.90
C LEU A 74 18.83 -1.01 0.47
N ASN A 75 18.64 -0.14 -0.53
CA ASN A 75 18.54 -0.53 -1.94
C ASN A 75 19.85 -1.18 -2.44
N ARG A 76 21.00 -0.67 -2.01
CA ARG A 76 22.31 -1.30 -2.29
C ARG A 76 22.39 -2.69 -1.66
N THR A 77 22.00 -2.82 -0.40
CA THR A 77 22.15 -4.06 0.38
C THR A 77 21.24 -5.17 -0.16
N TRP A 78 19.98 -4.85 -0.44
CA TRP A 78 18.96 -5.85 -0.74
C TRP A 78 18.67 -6.03 -2.24
N ARG A 79 18.94 -5.01 -3.06
CA ARG A 79 18.71 -5.05 -4.52
C ARG A 79 19.99 -4.83 -5.34
N GLY A 80 21.14 -4.60 -4.70
CA GLY A 80 22.40 -4.31 -5.40
C GLY A 80 22.42 -2.96 -6.11
N LYS A 81 21.44 -2.08 -5.86
CA LYS A 81 21.27 -0.80 -6.57
C LYS A 81 21.78 0.35 -5.73
N ASP A 82 22.85 0.99 -6.17
CA ASP A 82 23.46 2.13 -5.49
C ASP A 82 22.77 3.47 -5.78
N ALA A 83 21.47 3.54 -5.50
CA ALA A 83 20.65 4.75 -5.65
C ALA A 83 19.46 4.70 -4.68
N PRO A 84 18.92 5.85 -4.24
CA PRO A 84 17.65 5.86 -3.52
C PRO A 84 16.50 5.45 -4.46
N THR A 85 15.38 5.06 -3.86
CA THR A 85 14.09 4.80 -4.52
C THR A 85 12.98 5.32 -3.62
N ASN A 86 11.77 5.51 -4.12
CA ASN A 86 10.66 6.02 -3.32
C ASN A 86 10.22 5.03 -2.22
N VAL A 87 10.04 3.75 -2.55
CA VAL A 87 9.56 2.70 -1.64
C VAL A 87 10.31 1.38 -1.80
N LEU A 88 10.47 0.66 -0.68
CA LEU A 88 10.88 -0.75 -0.64
C LEU A 88 9.93 -1.51 0.30
N SER A 89 9.58 -2.74 -0.08
CA SER A 89 8.85 -3.69 0.76
C SER A 89 9.75 -4.83 1.18
N PHE A 90 9.72 -5.15 2.48
CA PHE A 90 10.48 -6.23 3.10
C PHE A 90 9.51 -7.25 3.72
N PRO A 91 9.16 -8.33 3.01
CA PRO A 91 8.30 -9.39 3.55
C PRO A 91 8.89 -10.00 4.82
N ALA A 92 8.04 -10.26 5.81
CA ALA A 92 8.44 -11.05 6.98
C ALA A 92 8.85 -12.46 6.54
N SER A 93 9.87 -13.04 7.18
CA SER A 93 10.22 -14.44 6.93
C SER A 93 9.12 -15.38 7.43
N ASP A 94 9.05 -16.59 6.85
CA ASP A 94 7.99 -17.57 7.16
C ASP A 94 7.83 -17.85 8.66
N ALA A 95 8.93 -17.92 9.41
CA ALA A 95 8.90 -18.14 10.86
C ALA A 95 8.29 -16.97 11.65
N VAL A 96 8.39 -15.74 11.14
CA VAL A 96 7.83 -14.53 11.76
C VAL A 96 6.37 -14.31 11.30
N SER A 97 6.03 -14.81 10.11
CA SER A 97 4.66 -14.78 9.55
C SER A 97 3.64 -15.60 10.37
N GLU A 98 4.09 -16.61 11.12
CA GLU A 98 3.21 -17.34 12.06
C GLU A 98 2.62 -16.42 13.15
N ALA A 99 3.31 -15.32 13.49
CA ALA A 99 2.82 -14.28 14.41
C ALA A 99 1.89 -13.25 13.73
N GLY A 100 1.62 -13.40 12.43
CA GLY A 100 0.80 -12.47 11.65
C GLY A 100 1.56 -11.26 11.10
N LEU A 101 2.86 -11.12 11.33
CA LEU A 101 3.64 -10.03 10.73
C LEU A 101 3.74 -10.26 9.21
N ILE A 102 3.33 -9.27 8.42
CA ILE A 102 3.47 -9.32 6.95
C ILE A 102 4.76 -8.66 6.46
N GLY A 103 5.35 -7.76 7.25
CA GLY A 103 6.66 -7.16 6.99
C GLY A 103 6.68 -5.65 7.13
N ASP A 104 7.63 -5.02 6.43
CA ASP A 104 7.90 -3.59 6.52
C ASP A 104 7.77 -2.90 5.14
N VAL A 105 7.17 -1.71 5.13
CA VAL A 105 7.17 -0.79 3.98
C VAL A 105 8.01 0.43 4.35
N VAL A 106 9.08 0.67 3.59
CA VAL A 106 10.04 1.76 3.85
C VAL A 106 9.92 2.81 2.76
N LEU A 107 9.75 4.09 3.12
CA LEU A 107 9.62 5.19 2.18
C LEU A 107 10.71 6.27 2.39
N ALA A 108 11.28 6.78 1.30
CA ALA A 108 12.28 7.86 1.33
C ALA A 108 11.66 9.23 1.04
N TYR A 109 11.88 10.20 1.91
CA TYR A 109 11.25 11.52 1.81
C TYR A 109 11.63 12.26 0.53
N GLU A 110 12.93 12.38 0.25
CA GLU A 110 13.43 13.26 -0.81
C GLU A 110 12.99 12.76 -2.19
N THR A 111 13.13 11.44 -2.44
CA THR A 111 12.65 10.83 -3.68
C THR A 111 11.14 10.98 -3.84
N THR A 112 10.35 10.61 -2.80
CA THR A 112 8.89 10.68 -2.86
C THR A 112 8.38 12.13 -3.03
N HIS A 113 8.99 13.08 -2.32
CA HIS A 113 8.65 14.50 -2.42
C HIS A 113 9.01 15.07 -3.80
N LYS A 114 10.15 14.67 -4.35
CA LYS A 114 10.56 15.09 -5.70
C LYS A 114 9.57 14.59 -6.75
N GLU A 115 9.17 13.31 -6.70
CA GLU A 115 8.17 12.72 -7.60
C GLU A 115 6.85 13.48 -7.51
N ALA A 116 6.31 13.65 -6.30
CA ALA A 116 5.05 14.37 -6.10
C ALA A 116 5.11 15.80 -6.66
N ARG A 117 6.25 16.50 -6.51
CA ARG A 117 6.44 17.83 -7.09
C ARG A 117 6.50 17.79 -8.62
N ASP A 118 7.29 16.90 -9.18
CA ASP A 118 7.55 16.83 -10.62
C ASP A 118 6.28 16.43 -11.39
N GLU A 119 5.47 15.55 -10.81
CA GLU A 119 4.19 15.07 -11.35
C GLU A 119 2.97 15.87 -10.87
N ARG A 120 3.19 16.91 -10.04
CA ARG A 120 2.14 17.79 -9.47
C ARG A 120 1.08 17.04 -8.67
N LEU A 121 1.48 15.97 -7.99
CA LEU A 121 0.66 15.19 -7.10
C LEU A 121 0.59 15.83 -5.71
N VAL A 122 -0.50 15.55 -5.00
CA VAL A 122 -0.56 15.82 -3.56
C VAL A 122 0.34 14.80 -2.85
N LEU A 123 1.37 15.25 -2.13
CA LEU A 123 2.33 14.37 -1.46
C LEU A 123 1.65 13.32 -0.56
N ALA A 124 0.60 13.73 0.16
CA ALA A 124 -0.19 12.84 1.01
C ALA A 124 -0.84 11.68 0.24
N ASP A 125 -1.32 11.95 -0.98
CA ASP A 125 -1.97 10.96 -1.83
C ASP A 125 -0.92 10.03 -2.45
N HIS A 126 0.20 10.60 -2.93
CA HIS A 126 1.33 9.83 -3.45
C HIS A 126 1.89 8.87 -2.40
N VAL A 127 2.11 9.34 -1.17
CA VAL A 127 2.57 8.49 -0.06
C VAL A 127 1.54 7.41 0.27
N SER A 128 0.24 7.73 0.23
CA SER A 128 -0.81 6.73 0.48
C SER A 128 -0.83 5.66 -0.60
N HIS A 129 -0.62 6.04 -1.86
CA HIS A 129 -0.42 5.10 -2.98
C HIS A 129 0.79 4.20 -2.75
N LEU A 130 1.95 4.75 -2.42
CA LEU A 130 3.16 3.96 -2.15
C LEU A 130 2.99 3.00 -0.96
N VAL A 131 2.23 3.38 0.08
CA VAL A 131 1.88 2.46 1.17
C VAL A 131 0.96 1.35 0.69
N VAL A 132 -0.07 1.66 -0.10
CA VAL A 132 -0.98 0.65 -0.66
C VAL A 132 -0.20 -0.36 -1.50
N HIS A 133 0.60 0.15 -2.44
CA HIS A 133 1.49 -0.62 -3.29
C HIS A 133 2.43 -1.50 -2.47
N GLY A 134 3.11 -0.91 -1.49
CA GLY A 134 4.05 -1.61 -0.63
C GLY A 134 3.39 -2.75 0.16
N VAL A 135 2.19 -2.54 0.69
CA VAL A 135 1.42 -3.57 1.42
C VAL A 135 0.93 -4.68 0.49
N LEU A 136 0.52 -4.38 -0.74
CA LEU A 136 0.14 -5.40 -1.71
C LEU A 136 1.32 -6.32 -2.04
N HIS A 137 2.54 -5.78 -2.17
CA HIS A 137 3.74 -6.60 -2.27
C HIS A 137 3.97 -7.51 -1.05
N LEU A 138 3.74 -7.00 0.17
CA LEU A 138 3.83 -7.83 1.38
C LEU A 138 2.76 -8.93 1.44
N LEU A 139 1.63 -8.75 0.74
CA LEU A 139 0.56 -9.74 0.62
C LEU A 139 0.79 -10.73 -0.54
N GLY A 140 1.90 -10.60 -1.28
CA GLY A 140 2.31 -11.52 -2.33
C GLY A 140 1.83 -11.14 -3.74
N PHE A 141 1.34 -9.92 -3.95
CA PHE A 141 1.05 -9.40 -5.28
C PHE A 141 2.32 -8.81 -5.89
N ASP A 142 2.49 -8.95 -7.19
CA ASP A 142 3.63 -8.43 -7.94
C ASP A 142 3.16 -7.85 -9.26
N HIS A 143 4.01 -7.08 -9.93
CA HIS A 143 3.72 -6.42 -11.19
C HIS A 143 4.83 -6.65 -12.24
N GLU A 144 5.62 -7.71 -12.09
CA GLU A 144 6.70 -8.05 -13.04
C GLU A 144 6.15 -8.54 -14.39
N LYS A 145 4.97 -9.18 -14.40
CA LYS A 145 4.29 -9.64 -15.62
C LYS A 145 3.00 -8.88 -15.85
N ASP A 146 2.62 -8.69 -17.12
CA ASP A 146 1.45 -7.90 -17.51
C ASP A 146 0.14 -8.33 -16.80
N GLU A 147 -0.15 -9.63 -16.71
CA GLU A 147 -1.36 -10.14 -16.02
C GLU A 147 -1.31 -9.90 -14.49
N GLU A 148 -0.12 -10.03 -13.89
CA GLU A 148 0.09 -9.80 -12.46
C GLU A 148 -0.03 -8.29 -12.15
N ALA A 149 0.49 -7.46 -13.05
CA ALA A 149 0.37 -6.01 -13.00
C ALA A 149 -1.09 -5.56 -13.08
N GLU A 150 -1.87 -6.03 -14.05
CA GLU A 150 -3.30 -5.65 -14.18
C GLU A 150 -4.08 -5.98 -12.90
N GLN A 151 -3.84 -7.17 -12.33
CA GLN A 151 -4.47 -7.57 -11.06
C GLN A 151 -4.05 -6.66 -9.90
N MET A 152 -2.77 -6.34 -9.78
CA MET A 152 -2.27 -5.46 -8.71
C MET A 152 -2.82 -4.04 -8.86
N GLU A 153 -2.86 -3.52 -10.08
CA GLU A 153 -3.40 -2.19 -10.39
C GLU A 153 -4.91 -2.08 -10.07
N ASP A 154 -5.71 -3.12 -10.34
CA ASP A 154 -7.11 -3.21 -9.92
C ASP A 154 -7.28 -3.08 -8.39
N LEU A 155 -6.40 -3.75 -7.63
CA LEU A 155 -6.41 -3.71 -6.17
C LEU A 155 -5.98 -2.34 -5.65
N GLU A 156 -4.97 -1.72 -6.25
CA GLU A 156 -4.55 -0.37 -5.93
C GLU A 156 -5.67 0.64 -6.19
N ARG A 157 -6.34 0.56 -7.35
CA ARG A 157 -7.51 1.40 -7.67
C ARG A 157 -8.62 1.23 -6.64
N THR A 158 -8.94 -0.01 -6.27
CA THR A 158 -9.97 -0.31 -5.27
C THR A 158 -9.62 0.28 -3.91
N ALA A 159 -8.37 0.11 -3.46
CA ALA A 159 -7.90 0.64 -2.19
C ALA A 159 -7.90 2.18 -2.18
N LEU A 160 -7.35 2.83 -3.21
CA LEU A 160 -7.26 4.28 -3.31
C LEU A 160 -8.64 4.94 -3.42
N ALA A 161 -9.56 4.37 -4.19
CA ALA A 161 -10.93 4.84 -4.28
C ALA A 161 -11.64 4.84 -2.91
N SER A 162 -11.39 3.82 -2.07
CA SER A 162 -11.93 3.76 -0.70
C SER A 162 -11.41 4.86 0.22
N LEU A 163 -10.27 5.47 -0.12
CA LEU A 163 -9.66 6.59 0.58
C LEU A 163 -10.09 7.94 0.02
N GLY A 164 -10.78 7.96 -1.13
CA GLY A 164 -11.13 9.17 -1.88
C GLY A 164 -9.95 9.73 -2.69
N ILE A 165 -8.96 8.90 -3.00
CA ILE A 165 -7.78 9.27 -3.79
C ILE A 165 -8.03 8.91 -5.26
N ALA A 166 -7.58 9.77 -6.16
CA ALA A 166 -7.72 9.57 -7.60
C ALA A 166 -6.92 8.36 -8.10
N ASP A 167 -7.35 7.80 -9.22
CA ASP A 167 -6.69 6.68 -9.89
C ASP A 167 -5.31 7.11 -10.45
N PRO A 168 -4.20 6.49 -9.99
CA PRO A 168 -2.85 6.84 -10.44
C PRO A 168 -2.57 6.42 -11.89
N TYR A 169 -3.40 5.55 -12.48
CA TYR A 169 -3.19 4.99 -13.82
C TYR A 169 -4.00 5.67 -14.92
N ALA A 170 -4.95 6.54 -14.54
CA ALA A 170 -5.89 7.16 -15.47
C ALA A 170 -5.20 7.91 -16.63
N GLU A 171 -4.11 8.64 -16.37
CA GLU A 171 -3.37 9.34 -17.43
C GLU A 171 -2.66 8.39 -18.40
N ARG A 172 -2.08 7.30 -17.88
CA ARG A 172 -1.38 6.30 -18.69
C ARG A 172 -2.37 5.57 -19.61
N GLU A 173 -3.53 5.20 -19.07
CA GLU A 173 -4.59 4.53 -19.84
C GLU A 173 -5.21 5.45 -20.89
N ALA A 174 -5.45 6.73 -20.55
CA ALA A 174 -5.92 7.72 -21.52
C ALA A 174 -4.95 7.84 -22.71
N ARG A 175 -3.64 7.90 -22.45
CA ARG A 175 -2.62 7.93 -23.51
C ARG A 175 -2.58 6.63 -24.32
N ALA A 176 -2.74 5.47 -23.69
CA ALA A 176 -2.78 4.19 -24.39
C ALA A 176 -4.02 4.09 -25.31
N ALA A 177 -5.18 4.57 -24.84
CA ALA A 177 -6.42 4.61 -25.62
C ALA A 177 -6.34 5.57 -26.83
N GLU A 178 -5.59 6.66 -26.72
CA GLU A 178 -5.35 7.60 -27.85
C GLU A 178 -4.41 7.04 -28.93
N VAL A 179 -3.56 6.07 -28.58
CA VAL A 179 -2.52 5.50 -29.47
C VAL A 179 -3.00 4.21 -30.15
N SER A 180 -4.11 3.61 -29.71
CA SER A 180 -4.67 2.40 -30.30
C SER A 180 -5.71 2.74 -31.40
N PRO A 181 -5.40 2.52 -32.70
CA PRO A 181 -6.33 2.75 -33.82
C PRO A 181 -7.42 1.69 -33.97
#